data_AF-A0A2V9NB93-F1
#
_entry.id   AF-A0A2V9NB93-F1
#
_cell.length_a   1.000
_cell.length_b   1.000
_cell.length_c   1.000
_cell.angle_alpha   90.00
_cell.angle_beta   90.00
_cell.angle_gamma   90.00
#
_symmetry.space_group_name_H-M   'P 1'
#
loop_
_entity.id
_entity.type
_entity.pdbx_description
1 polymer ?
#
loop_
_entity_poly.entity_id
_entity_poly.type
_entity_poly.pdbx_seq_one_letter_code
_entity_poly.pdbx_strand_id
1 'polypeptide(L)'
;MEEIILDRKPICLVCHEQMVPASDYSELWMSPYVAVTRMITVRETYGRGRARNDRRFKKEREGWVTGIFALAIEKLSGKEWWVEIETADCTPDTRLRQIDQSSGQNVIQTMDIEVVDWEENVDDIMEVIEKKCKRAYPSNYSLLVYARHSGKLLDFDL
;
A
#
# COMPACT_ATOMS: atom_id res chain seq x y z
N MET A 1 -17.38 24.89 -7.10
CA MET A 1 -17.39 23.48 -6.66
C MET A 1 -18.42 22.79 -7.50
N GLU A 2 -18.01 21.83 -8.34
CA GLU A 2 -18.96 20.93 -8.99
C GLU A 2 -19.47 19.96 -7.94
N GLU A 3 -20.79 19.98 -7.74
CA GLU A 3 -21.46 18.97 -6.93
C GLU A 3 -21.60 17.72 -7.79
N ILE A 4 -20.70 16.75 -7.57
CA ILE A 4 -20.78 15.44 -8.23
C ILE A 4 -21.94 14.70 -7.59
N ILE A 5 -23.09 14.67 -8.27
CA ILE A 5 -24.25 13.88 -7.85
C ILE A 5 -23.96 12.42 -8.20
N LEU A 6 -23.46 11.65 -7.22
CA LEU A 6 -23.27 10.21 -7.34
C LEU A 6 -24.64 9.51 -7.33
N ASP A 7 -24.85 8.61 -8.29
CA ASP A 7 -25.95 7.64 -8.22
C ASP A 7 -25.74 6.76 -6.99
N ARG A 8 -26.67 6.85 -6.03
CA ARG A 8 -26.58 6.13 -4.74
C ARG A 8 -26.97 4.66 -4.84
N LYS A 9 -27.41 4.20 -6.01
CA LYS A 9 -27.78 2.81 -6.28
C LYS A 9 -27.33 2.40 -7.68
N PRO A 10 -26.01 2.40 -7.94
CA PRO A 10 -25.51 2.05 -9.26
C PRO A 10 -25.96 0.63 -9.61
N ILE A 11 -26.41 0.44 -10.84
CA ILE A 11 -26.79 -0.86 -11.39
C ILE A 11 -25.78 -1.21 -12.48
N CYS A 12 -25.33 -2.46 -12.51
CA CYS A 12 -24.39 -2.91 -13.53
C CYS A 12 -25.03 -2.79 -14.91
N LEU A 13 -24.39 -2.06 -15.84
CA LEU A 13 -24.92 -1.88 -17.19
C LEU A 13 -24.92 -3.15 -18.05
N VAL A 14 -24.30 -4.23 -17.56
CA VAL A 14 -24.16 -5.51 -18.27
C VAL A 14 -25.08 -6.58 -17.68
N CYS A 15 -25.03 -6.80 -16.36
CA CYS A 15 -25.81 -7.86 -15.72
C CYS A 15 -27.02 -7.36 -14.91
N HIS A 16 -27.20 -6.04 -14.81
CA HIS A 16 -28.30 -5.40 -14.08
C HIS A 16 -28.40 -5.73 -12.58
N GLU A 17 -27.37 -6.35 -12.01
CA GLU A 17 -27.25 -6.53 -10.57
C GLU A 17 -26.96 -5.20 -9.86
N GLN A 18 -27.42 -5.10 -8.61
CA GLN A 18 -27.14 -3.95 -7.75
C GLN A 18 -25.62 -3.88 -7.50
N MET A 19 -24.99 -2.79 -7.94
CA MET A 19 -23.58 -2.56 -7.67
C MET A 19 -23.42 -2.03 -6.25
N VAL A 20 -22.35 -2.46 -5.60
CA VAL A 20 -21.89 -1.82 -4.36
C VAL A 20 -21.54 -0.36 -4.71
N PRO A 21 -22.08 0.64 -3.98
CA PRO A 21 -21.72 2.03 -4.23
C PRO A 21 -20.20 2.16 -4.14
N ALA A 22 -19.63 3.02 -4.98
CA ALA A 22 -18.22 3.36 -4.85
C ALA A 22 -18.01 3.98 -3.48
N SER A 23 -17.36 3.26 -2.56
CA SER A 23 -16.82 3.88 -1.37
C SER A 23 -15.75 4.88 -1.80
N ASP A 24 -15.41 5.81 -0.90
CA ASP A 24 -14.07 6.39 -0.96
C ASP A 24 -13.04 5.24 -0.94
N TYR A 25 -11.78 5.48 -1.29
CA TYR A 25 -10.77 4.40 -1.38
C TYR A 25 -10.56 3.59 -0.08
N SER A 26 -11.24 3.95 1.03
CA SER A 26 -11.34 3.10 2.20
C SER A 26 -12.03 1.77 1.84
N GLU A 27 -11.55 0.67 2.44
CA GLU A 27 -12.11 -0.67 2.25
C GLU A 27 -11.97 -1.28 0.84
N LEU A 28 -11.36 -0.57 -0.12
CA LEU A 28 -11.10 -1.12 -1.46
C LEU A 28 -9.83 -1.97 -1.47
N TRP A 29 -10.02 -3.27 -1.69
CA TRP A 29 -8.93 -4.21 -1.88
C TRP A 29 -8.64 -4.37 -3.37
N MET A 30 -7.38 -4.22 -3.75
CA MET A 30 -6.93 -4.42 -5.12
C MET A 30 -5.88 -5.50 -5.20
N SER A 31 -5.80 -6.17 -6.35
CA SER A 31 -4.71 -7.12 -6.57
C SER A 31 -3.36 -6.38 -6.52
N PRO A 32 -2.29 -7.03 -6.05
CA PRO A 32 -0.96 -6.43 -6.03
C PRO A 32 -0.51 -5.92 -7.39
N TYR A 33 -0.89 -6.64 -8.46
CA TYR A 33 -0.62 -6.25 -9.85
C TYR A 33 -1.23 -4.90 -10.22
N VAL A 34 -2.44 -4.59 -9.72
CA VAL A 34 -3.08 -3.28 -9.96
C VAL A 34 -2.28 -2.16 -9.29
N ALA A 35 -1.85 -2.35 -8.04
CA ALA A 35 -1.04 -1.37 -7.33
C ALA A 35 0.29 -1.09 -8.06
N VAL A 36 0.94 -2.15 -8.56
CA VAL A 36 2.18 -2.03 -9.36
C VAL A 36 1.94 -1.32 -10.68
N THR A 37 0.89 -1.70 -11.41
CA THR A 37 0.56 -1.12 -12.72
C THR A 37 0.27 0.37 -12.60
N ARG A 38 -0.47 0.80 -11.57
CA ARG A 38 -0.76 2.22 -11.33
C ARG A 38 0.52 3.05 -11.22
N MET A 39 1.52 2.57 -10.49
CA MET A 39 2.79 3.28 -10.35
C MET A 39 3.61 3.29 -11.65
N ILE A 40 3.53 2.23 -12.46
CA ILE A 40 4.10 2.21 -13.81
C ILE A 40 3.43 3.29 -14.67
N THR A 41 2.10 3.38 -14.68
CA THR A 41 1.36 4.42 -15.41
C THR A 41 1.74 5.82 -14.96
N VAL A 42 1.88 6.07 -13.65
CA VAL A 42 2.34 7.36 -13.11
C VAL A 42 3.74 7.70 -13.62
N ARG A 43 4.65 6.72 -13.61
CA ARG A 43 6.03 6.89 -14.11
C ARG A 43 6.06 7.23 -15.60
N GLU A 44 5.26 6.54 -16.40
CA GLU A 44 5.18 6.75 -17.86
C GLU A 44 4.56 8.12 -18.18
N THR A 45 3.54 8.52 -17.42
CA THR A 45 2.80 9.77 -17.66
C THR A 45 3.58 11.02 -17.22
N TYR A 46 4.20 10.99 -16.05
CA TYR A 46 4.82 12.18 -15.43
C TYR A 46 6.35 12.15 -15.41
N GLY A 47 6.95 11.06 -15.88
CA GLY A 47 8.38 10.82 -15.86
C GLY A 47 8.89 10.34 -14.50
N ARG A 48 10.04 9.65 -14.54
CA ARG A 48 10.66 9.01 -13.36
C ARG A 48 10.87 9.97 -12.20
N GLY A 49 11.37 11.18 -12.45
CA GLY A 49 11.69 12.15 -11.38
C GLY A 49 10.46 12.61 -10.60
N ARG A 50 9.39 12.99 -11.30
CA ARG A 50 8.15 13.45 -10.64
C ARG A 50 7.44 12.30 -9.93
N ALA A 51 7.30 11.15 -10.60
CA ALA A 51 6.71 9.96 -9.99
C ALA A 51 7.41 9.58 -8.66
N ARG A 52 8.75 9.74 -8.63
CA ARG A 52 9.59 9.41 -7.48
C ARG A 52 9.43 10.36 -6.28
N ASN A 53 9.36 11.66 -6.53
CA ASN A 53 9.59 12.68 -5.49
C ASN A 53 8.34 13.52 -5.17
N ASP A 54 7.37 13.59 -6.08
CA ASP A 54 6.24 14.47 -5.93
C ASP A 54 5.29 13.93 -4.85
N ARG A 55 4.91 14.79 -3.89
CA ARG A 55 4.06 14.41 -2.74
C ARG A 55 2.69 13.89 -3.19
N ARG A 56 2.19 14.37 -4.34
CA ARG A 56 0.91 13.92 -4.90
C ARG A 56 0.87 12.44 -5.27
N PHE A 57 2.03 11.81 -5.45
CA PHE A 57 2.15 10.38 -5.77
C PHE A 57 2.60 9.53 -4.58
N LYS A 58 2.56 10.07 -3.37
CA LYS A 58 3.01 9.37 -2.15
C LYS A 58 2.25 8.05 -1.98
N LYS A 59 0.92 8.09 -2.06
CA LYS A 59 0.05 6.92 -1.87
C LYS A 59 0.25 5.85 -2.95
N GLU A 60 0.50 6.25 -4.19
CA GLU A 60 0.83 5.34 -5.28
C GLU A 60 2.18 4.66 -5.07
N ARG A 61 3.17 5.39 -4.53
CA ARG A 61 4.47 4.79 -4.17
C ARG A 61 4.33 3.78 -3.04
N GLU A 62 3.58 4.12 -2.00
CA GLU A 62 3.32 3.23 -0.85
C GLU A 62 2.59 1.97 -1.30
N GLY A 63 1.49 2.12 -2.05
CA GLY A 63 0.76 1.00 -2.64
C GLY A 63 1.63 0.15 -3.57
N TRP A 64 2.54 0.76 -4.34
CA TRP A 64 3.48 0.02 -5.17
C TRP A 64 4.48 -0.81 -4.37
N VAL A 65 5.13 -0.21 -3.36
CA VAL A 65 6.08 -0.94 -2.49
C VAL A 65 5.38 -2.10 -1.81
N THR A 66 4.20 -1.86 -1.25
CA THR A 66 3.37 -2.89 -0.62
C THR A 66 2.91 -3.95 -1.61
N GLY A 67 2.56 -3.57 -2.84
CA GLY A 67 2.19 -4.50 -3.92
C GLY A 67 3.36 -5.40 -4.34
N ILE A 68 4.57 -4.87 -4.46
CA ILE A 68 5.77 -5.69 -4.73
C ILE A 68 6.02 -6.67 -3.58
N PHE A 69 5.88 -6.22 -2.33
CA PHE A 69 5.99 -7.09 -1.17
C PHE A 69 4.92 -8.19 -1.15
N ALA A 70 3.66 -7.85 -1.45
CA ALA A 70 2.55 -8.81 -1.54
C ALA A 70 2.82 -9.91 -2.58
N LEU A 71 3.32 -9.55 -3.76
CA LEU A 71 3.71 -10.52 -4.79
C LEU A 71 4.84 -11.44 -4.32
N ALA A 72 5.79 -10.91 -3.56
CA ALA A 72 6.89 -11.70 -3.00
C ALA A 72 6.40 -12.72 -1.96
N ILE A 73 5.56 -12.29 -1.01
CA ILE A 73 5.01 -13.19 0.02
C ILE A 73 4.04 -14.22 -0.57
N GLU A 74 3.28 -13.87 -1.60
CA GLU A 74 2.42 -14.81 -2.33
C GLU A 74 3.26 -15.91 -2.97
N LYS A 75 4.36 -15.53 -3.65
CA LYS A 75 5.30 -16.48 -4.23
C LYS A 75 5.96 -17.40 -3.19
N LEU A 76 6.23 -16.89 -1.98
CA LEU A 76 6.88 -17.65 -0.92
C LEU A 76 5.92 -18.55 -0.14
N SER A 77 4.68 -18.10 0.09
CA SER A 77 3.71 -18.78 0.95
C SER A 77 2.63 -19.56 0.19
N GLY A 78 2.44 -19.29 -1.10
CA GLY A 78 1.34 -19.81 -1.92
C GLY A 78 -0.03 -19.23 -1.56
N LYS A 79 -0.09 -18.21 -0.68
CA LYS A 79 -1.33 -17.55 -0.28
C LYS A 79 -1.53 -16.27 -1.08
N GLU A 80 -2.74 -16.06 -1.57
CA GLU A 80 -3.13 -14.84 -2.27
C GLU A 80 -3.30 -13.68 -1.27
N TRP A 81 -2.74 -12.52 -1.61
CA TRP A 81 -2.81 -11.30 -0.81
C TRP A 81 -3.36 -10.14 -1.62
N TRP A 82 -4.16 -9.30 -0.97
CA TRP A 82 -4.77 -8.10 -1.54
C TRP A 82 -4.22 -6.85 -0.86
N VAL A 83 -4.06 -5.77 -1.62
CA VAL A 83 -3.53 -4.50 -1.13
C VAL A 83 -4.68 -3.53 -0.87
N GLU A 84 -4.66 -2.90 0.29
CA GLU A 84 -5.52 -1.78 0.66
C GLU A 84 -4.63 -0.56 0.93
N ILE A 85 -4.91 0.57 0.30
CA ILE A 85 -4.15 1.82 0.48
C ILE A 85 -4.91 2.68 1.49
N GLU A 86 -4.28 3.06 2.60
CA GLU A 86 -4.89 3.98 3.54
C GLU A 86 -4.86 5.38 2.95
N THR A 87 -6.04 6.00 2.80
CA THR A 87 -6.18 7.30 2.13
C THR A 87 -6.27 8.46 3.11
N ALA A 88 -6.56 8.17 4.38
CA ALA A 88 -6.29 9.12 5.44
C ALA A 88 -4.78 9.29 5.65
N ASP A 89 -4.36 10.46 6.14
CA ASP A 89 -2.98 10.70 6.57
C ASP A 89 -2.78 10.10 7.98
N CYS A 90 -2.86 8.78 8.06
CA CYS A 90 -2.67 8.00 9.28
C CYS A 90 -1.81 6.75 9.00
N THR A 91 -1.35 6.12 10.07
CA THR A 91 -0.65 4.82 10.02
C THR A 91 -1.66 3.70 10.32
N PRO A 92 -1.57 2.56 9.62
CA PRO A 92 -0.58 2.20 8.60
C PRO A 92 -0.81 2.88 7.26
N ASP A 93 0.25 3.08 6.47
CA ASP A 93 0.16 3.62 5.11
C ASP A 93 -0.66 2.70 4.18
N THR A 94 -0.55 1.39 4.39
CA THR A 94 -1.25 0.36 3.60
C THR A 94 -1.57 -0.86 4.48
N ARG A 95 -2.46 -1.73 4.00
CA ARG A 95 -2.74 -3.03 4.62
C ARG A 95 -2.66 -4.13 3.57
N LEU A 96 -2.18 -5.30 3.98
CA LEU A 96 -2.36 -6.53 3.22
C LEU A 96 -3.47 -7.37 3.83
N ARG A 97 -4.31 -7.92 2.96
CA ARG A 97 -5.48 -8.71 3.33
C ARG A 97 -5.40 -10.07 2.68
N GLN A 98 -5.59 -11.12 3.46
CA GLN A 98 -5.67 -12.49 2.96
C GLN A 98 -6.93 -13.15 3.50
N ILE A 99 -7.68 -13.80 2.61
CA ILE A 99 -8.85 -14.58 3.00
C ILE A 99 -8.36 -15.99 3.32
N ASP A 100 -8.45 -16.36 4.60
CA ASP A 100 -8.16 -17.70 5.09
C ASP A 100 -9.46 -18.48 5.27
N GLN A 101 -9.54 -19.64 4.61
CA GLN A 101 -10.69 -20.55 4.67
C GLN A 101 -10.33 -21.90 5.32
N SER A 102 -9.12 -22.03 5.88
CA SER A 102 -8.61 -23.31 6.41
C SER A 102 -9.43 -23.88 7.57
N SER A 103 -10.16 -23.03 8.30
CA SER A 103 -11.04 -23.41 9.41
C SER A 103 -12.47 -23.77 8.98
N GLY A 104 -12.79 -23.68 7.67
CA GLY A 104 -14.16 -23.77 7.15
C GLY A 104 -14.99 -22.50 7.33
N GLN A 105 -14.40 -21.43 7.86
CA GLN A 105 -14.97 -20.08 7.92
C GLN A 105 -14.07 -19.10 7.16
N ASN A 106 -14.63 -18.01 6.65
CA ASN A 106 -13.85 -16.94 6.04
C ASN A 106 -13.26 -16.05 7.15
N VAL A 107 -11.95 -16.12 7.36
CA VAL A 107 -11.21 -15.25 8.27
C VAL A 107 -10.34 -14.29 7.45
N ILE A 108 -10.46 -12.99 7.70
CA ILE A 108 -9.61 -11.99 7.04
C ILE A 108 -8.35 -11.81 7.89
N GLN A 109 -7.24 -12.32 7.40
CA GLN A 109 -5.92 -12.01 7.95
C GLN A 109 -5.49 -10.62 7.47
N THR A 110 -4.98 -9.82 8.38
CA THR A 110 -4.55 -8.45 8.11
C THR A 110 -3.12 -8.25 8.55
N MET A 111 -2.31 -7.68 7.67
CA MET A 111 -0.97 -7.20 7.98
C MET A 111 -0.92 -5.70 7.74
N ASP A 112 -0.76 -4.94 8.81
CA ASP A 112 -0.59 -3.48 8.75
C ASP A 112 0.83 -3.16 8.29
N ILE A 113 0.96 -2.31 7.28
CA ILE A 113 2.22 -2.01 6.59
C ILE A 113 2.48 -0.51 6.64
N GLU A 114 3.57 -0.13 7.28
CA GLU A 114 4.14 1.21 7.22
C GLU A 114 5.29 1.22 6.22
N VAL A 115 5.29 2.18 5.29
CA VAL A 115 6.31 2.28 4.24
C VAL A 115 7.26 3.42 4.56
N VAL A 116 8.56 3.11 4.57
CA VAL A 116 9.62 4.10 4.72
C VAL A 116 10.40 4.17 3.42
N ASP A 117 10.39 5.35 2.82
CA ASP A 117 11.26 5.68 1.70
C ASP A 117 12.62 6.16 2.23
N TRP A 118 13.67 5.35 2.03
CA TRP A 118 15.02 5.71 2.46
C TRP A 118 15.80 6.34 1.31
N GLU A 119 15.77 7.68 1.30
CA GLU A 119 16.45 8.55 0.33
C GLU A 119 17.86 8.95 0.76
N GLU A 120 18.65 9.47 -0.17
CA GLU A 120 20.06 9.87 0.06
C GLU A 120 20.23 10.86 1.22
N ASN A 121 19.25 11.75 1.40
CA ASN A 121 19.24 12.82 2.40
C ASN A 121 18.52 12.44 3.70
N VAL A 122 18.09 11.19 3.87
CA VAL A 122 17.47 10.70 5.10
C VAL A 122 18.57 10.20 6.05
N ASP A 123 18.34 10.43 7.35
CA ASP A 123 19.15 9.94 8.47
C ASP A 123 19.49 8.43 8.33
N ASP A 124 20.39 7.95 9.18
CA ASP A 124 20.64 6.51 9.34
C ASP A 124 19.31 5.74 9.41
N ILE A 125 19.19 4.68 8.62
CA ILE A 125 17.97 3.89 8.57
C ILE A 125 17.62 3.31 9.94
N MET A 126 18.60 2.96 10.77
CA MET A 126 18.36 2.43 12.11
C MET A 126 17.74 3.50 13.01
N GLU A 127 18.18 4.75 12.91
CA GLU A 127 17.52 5.85 13.63
C GLU A 127 16.08 6.06 13.13
N VAL A 128 15.83 5.93 11.83
CA VAL A 128 14.48 6.06 11.27
C VAL A 128 13.58 4.94 11.80
N ILE A 129 14.08 3.69 11.81
CA ILE A 129 13.39 2.53 12.37
C ILE A 129 13.06 2.79 13.84
N GLU A 130 14.04 3.18 14.66
CA GLU A 130 13.80 3.48 16.08
C GLU A 130 12.77 4.59 16.29
N LYS A 131 12.87 5.69 15.53
CA LYS A 131 11.93 6.81 15.59
C LYS A 131 10.51 6.35 15.24
N LYS A 132 10.36 5.40 14.32
CA LYS A 132 9.07 4.80 13.95
C LYS A 132 8.59 3.82 15.02
N CYS A 133 9.44 2.96 15.56
CA CYS A 133 9.06 2.03 16.64
C CYS A 133 8.63 2.75 17.93
N LYS A 134 9.17 3.95 18.21
CA LYS A 134 8.83 4.77 19.40
C LYS A 134 7.49 5.51 19.28
N ARG A 135 6.89 5.60 18.09
CA ARG A 135 5.60 6.30 17.90
C ARG A 135 4.41 5.40 18.28
N ALA A 136 3.33 6.03 18.75
CA ALA A 136 2.08 5.37 19.13
C ALA A 136 1.29 4.88 17.90
N TYR A 137 1.83 3.87 17.24
CA TYR A 137 1.25 3.17 16.10
C TYR A 137 0.37 1.99 16.56
N PRO A 138 -0.40 1.32 15.68
CA PRO A 138 -1.06 0.07 16.03
C PRO A 138 -0.05 -0.87 16.71
N SER A 139 -0.51 -1.68 17.67
CA SER A 139 0.38 -2.45 18.54
C SER A 139 1.34 -3.36 17.78
N ASN A 140 1.01 -3.75 16.54
CA ASN A 140 1.86 -4.52 15.65
C ASN A 140 1.70 -4.00 14.20
N TYR A 141 2.79 -3.53 13.59
CA TYR A 141 2.86 -3.26 12.15
C TYR A 141 4.18 -3.79 11.59
N SER A 142 4.19 -4.08 10.29
CA SER A 142 5.40 -4.42 9.55
C SER A 142 5.94 -3.16 8.88
N LEU A 143 7.23 -2.89 9.09
CA LEU A 143 7.92 -1.76 8.48
C LEU A 143 8.59 -2.20 7.18
N LEU A 144 8.13 -1.65 6.05
CA LEU A 144 8.75 -1.89 4.74
C LEU A 144 9.66 -0.72 4.37
N VAL A 145 10.96 -0.99 4.33
CA VAL A 145 11.96 0.00 3.91
C VAL A 145 12.22 -0.14 2.42
N TYR A 146 11.82 0.88 1.66
CA TYR A 146 12.22 1.02 0.27
C TYR A 146 13.53 1.79 0.16
N ALA A 147 14.64 1.04 0.11
CA ALA A 147 15.97 1.60 -0.03
C ALA A 147 16.21 2.10 -1.46
N ARG A 148 16.40 3.42 -1.61
CA ARG A 148 16.79 4.05 -2.90
C ARG A 148 18.16 4.69 -2.85
N HIS A 149 18.99 4.25 -1.92
CA HIS A 149 20.35 4.72 -1.74
C HIS A 149 21.31 3.91 -2.60
N SER A 150 22.18 4.58 -3.37
CA SER A 150 23.36 3.94 -3.96
C SER A 150 24.56 4.19 -3.04
N GLY A 151 25.26 3.14 -2.60
CA GLY A 151 26.57 3.28 -1.93
C GLY A 151 26.62 3.49 -0.40
N LYS A 152 25.50 3.46 0.34
CA LYS A 152 25.55 3.33 1.81
C LYS A 152 25.49 1.85 2.18
N LEU A 153 26.35 1.40 3.08
CA LEU A 153 26.30 0.08 3.68
C LEU A 153 25.20 0.08 4.75
N LEU A 154 24.38 -0.97 4.76
CA LEU A 154 23.51 -1.27 5.88
C LEU A 154 24.40 -1.87 6.97
N ASP A 155 24.63 -1.11 8.03
CA ASP A 155 25.26 -1.62 9.24
C ASP A 155 24.16 -1.97 10.25
N PHE A 156 24.05 -3.25 10.58
CA PHE A 156 23.07 -3.75 11.54
C PHE A 156 23.71 -3.95 12.93
N ASP A 157 25.01 -3.68 13.07
CA ASP A 157 25.74 -3.81 14.32
C ASP A 157 25.57 -2.51 15.15
N LEU A 158 24.47 -2.45 15.91
CA LEU A 158 24.25 -1.49 17.01
C LEU A 158 24.42 -2.17 18.36
#